data_AF-A0A975NVN4-F1
#
_entry.id   AF-A0A975NVN4-F1
#
_cell.length_a   1.000
_cell.length_b   1.000
_cell.length_c   1.000
_cell.angle_alpha   90.00
_cell.angle_beta   90.00
_cell.angle_gamma   90.00
#
_symmetry.space_group_name_H-M   'P 1'
#
loop_
_entity.id
_entity.type
_entity.pdbx_description
1 polymer ?
#
loop_
_entity_poly.entity_id
_entity_poly.type
_entity_poly.pdbx_seq_one_letter_code
_entity_poly.pdbx_strand_id
1 'polypeptide(L)'
;MSRVYAALIASAVTAIALPTAASAQCQGCYVPPPQPCATCYQRQVVPPQYRTVEETVMVSPGAVIAHRTPAQYRTVMVPQTVMVAPEGVQYERTPPQYATRQRVEMVAPAREYYVATPPRCFSCGY
;
A
#
# COMPACT_ATOMS: atom_id res chain seq x y z
N MET A 1 91.46 -3.12 -53.91
CA MET A 1 90.39 -2.43 -54.64
C MET A 1 89.07 -3.10 -54.30
N SER A 2 88.55 -2.95 -53.07
CA SER A 2 87.61 -1.90 -52.65
C SER A 2 86.47 -1.70 -53.66
N ARG A 3 85.25 -2.08 -53.29
CA ARG A 3 84.06 -1.19 -53.22
C ARG A 3 82.99 -1.81 -52.30
N VAL A 4 82.96 -1.28 -51.09
CA VAL A 4 81.83 -1.32 -50.14
C VAL A 4 80.77 -0.34 -50.62
N TYR A 5 79.51 -0.75 -50.78
CA TYR A 5 78.28 0.07 -50.71
C TYR A 5 77.11 -0.89 -50.44
N ALA A 6 76.50 -0.94 -49.26
CA ALA A 6 75.62 0.04 -48.61
C ALA A 6 74.13 -0.32 -48.79
N ALA A 7 73.40 -0.15 -47.68
CA ALA A 7 71.94 -0.03 -47.53
C ALA A 7 71.11 -1.32 -47.42
N LEU A 8 70.03 -1.42 -46.63
CA LEU A 8 69.42 -0.67 -45.53
C LEU A 8 68.27 -1.59 -45.00
N ILE A 9 68.15 -1.77 -43.68
CA ILE A 9 66.92 -1.83 -42.84
C ILE A 9 65.66 -2.59 -43.35
N ALA A 10 65.22 -3.60 -42.60
CA ALA A 10 63.79 -3.83 -42.35
C ALA A 10 63.56 -4.59 -41.03
N SER A 11 63.23 -3.82 -39.99
CA SER A 11 62.71 -4.28 -38.70
C SER A 11 61.35 -4.96 -38.86
N ALA A 12 61.24 -6.25 -38.55
CA ALA A 12 59.96 -6.93 -38.42
C ALA A 12 59.42 -6.74 -37.00
N VAL A 13 58.62 -5.69 -36.79
CA VAL A 13 57.87 -5.45 -35.56
C VAL A 13 56.77 -6.51 -35.45
N THR A 14 56.82 -7.28 -34.37
CA THR A 14 55.80 -8.23 -33.96
C THR A 14 54.49 -7.49 -33.66
N ALA A 15 53.49 -7.63 -34.53
CA ALA A 15 52.13 -7.21 -34.24
C ALA A 15 51.51 -8.18 -33.21
N ILE A 16 51.66 -7.86 -31.93
CA ILE A 16 50.80 -8.42 -30.88
C ILE A 16 49.41 -7.87 -31.18
N ALA A 17 48.54 -8.71 -31.72
CA ALA A 17 47.12 -8.44 -31.81
C ALA A 17 46.61 -8.22 -30.38
N LEU A 18 46.46 -6.95 -29.98
CA LEU A 18 45.67 -6.64 -28.80
C LEU A 18 44.27 -7.17 -29.09
N PRO A 19 43.68 -8.00 -28.21
CA PRO A 19 42.26 -8.29 -28.30
C PRO A 19 41.55 -6.97 -28.07
N THR A 20 40.99 -6.39 -29.14
CA THR A 20 40.04 -5.30 -28.98
C THR A 20 38.87 -5.88 -28.20
N ALA A 21 38.82 -5.52 -26.92
CA ALA A 21 37.80 -5.93 -25.98
C ALA A 21 36.45 -5.41 -26.47
N ALA A 22 35.80 -6.21 -27.29
CA ALA A 22 34.36 -6.25 -27.40
C ALA A 22 33.80 -6.76 -26.07
N SER A 23 33.89 -6.00 -24.96
CA SER A 23 33.00 -6.24 -23.82
C SER A 23 32.81 -5.11 -22.74
N ALA A 24 32.00 -4.02 -22.88
CA ALA A 24 30.87 -3.69 -21.95
C ALA A 24 30.07 -2.45 -22.47
N GLN A 25 28.88 -2.53 -23.12
CA GLN A 25 27.55 -2.33 -22.49
C GLN A 25 26.36 -2.37 -23.51
N CYS A 26 26.51 -3.12 -24.62
CA CYS A 26 25.46 -3.70 -25.50
C CYS A 26 26.15 -4.66 -26.48
N GLN A 27 26.34 -5.94 -26.15
CA GLN A 27 27.62 -6.58 -26.51
C GLN A 27 27.62 -7.79 -27.41
N GLY A 28 26.48 -8.08 -28.04
CA GLY A 28 26.40 -9.24 -28.91
C GLY A 28 25.51 -9.07 -30.13
N CYS A 29 25.09 -7.85 -30.47
CA CYS A 29 24.10 -7.67 -31.54
C CYS A 29 24.67 -6.76 -32.64
N TYR A 30 25.65 -7.27 -33.38
CA TYR A 30 26.06 -6.67 -34.65
C TYR A 30 25.04 -7.06 -35.72
N VAL A 31 23.99 -6.25 -35.87
CA VAL A 31 23.06 -6.31 -37.00
C VAL A 31 23.00 -4.92 -37.64
N PRO A 32 23.21 -4.79 -38.96
CA PRO A 32 23.12 -3.51 -39.64
C PRO A 32 21.69 -2.93 -39.61
N PRO A 33 21.52 -1.60 -39.50
CA PRO A 33 20.23 -0.91 -39.28
C PRO A 33 19.25 -1.00 -40.47
N PRO A 34 17.93 -0.73 -40.27
CA PRO A 34 17.32 -0.11 -39.09
C PRO A 34 16.38 -1.08 -38.36
N GLN A 35 16.74 -1.49 -37.14
CA GLN A 35 15.73 -1.97 -36.21
C GLN A 35 15.88 -1.20 -34.90
N PRO A 36 14.80 -0.54 -34.42
CA PRO A 36 14.86 0.18 -33.16
C PRO A 36 15.25 -0.83 -32.09
N CYS A 37 16.24 -0.50 -31.27
CA CYS A 37 16.54 -1.27 -30.06
C CYS A 37 15.21 -1.54 -29.36
N ALA A 38 14.76 -2.80 -29.34
CA ALA A 38 13.45 -3.12 -28.80
C ALA A 38 13.44 -2.69 -27.33
N THR A 39 12.65 -1.67 -27.00
CA THR A 39 12.45 -1.27 -25.62
C THR A 39 11.59 -2.33 -24.98
N CYS A 40 12.23 -3.20 -24.20
CA CYS A 40 11.58 -4.32 -23.55
C CYS A 40 10.84 -3.85 -22.30
N TYR A 41 9.59 -4.27 -22.16
CA TYR A 41 8.77 -3.99 -21.00
C TYR A 41 8.34 -5.30 -20.34
N GLN A 42 8.54 -5.39 -19.03
CA GLN A 42 8.04 -6.50 -18.22
C GLN A 42 6.79 -6.06 -17.46
N ARG A 43 5.71 -6.85 -17.54
CA ARG A 43 4.51 -6.65 -16.73
C ARG A 43 4.81 -7.01 -15.28
N GLN A 44 4.69 -6.05 -14.39
CA GLN A 44 4.76 -6.25 -12.95
C GLN A 44 3.34 -6.12 -12.36
N VAL A 45 2.99 -7.03 -11.46
CA VAL A 45 1.69 -7.04 -10.78
C VAL A 45 1.90 -6.69 -9.32
N VAL A 46 1.22 -5.64 -8.86
CA VAL A 46 1.19 -5.26 -7.44
C VAL A 46 -0.10 -5.80 -6.83
N PRO A 47 -0.02 -6.65 -5.79
CA PRO A 47 -1.22 -7.19 -5.15
C PRO A 47 -2.01 -6.09 -4.43
N PRO A 48 -3.32 -6.26 -4.24
CA PRO A 48 -4.15 -5.33 -3.50
C PRO A 48 -3.71 -5.30 -2.03
N GLN A 49 -3.82 -4.12 -1.41
CA GLN A 49 -3.48 -3.94 -0.01
C GLN A 49 -4.75 -3.82 0.83
N TYR A 50 -4.79 -4.56 1.93
CA TYR A 50 -5.89 -4.56 2.89
C TYR A 50 -5.43 -4.05 4.24
N ARG A 51 -6.32 -3.37 4.95
CA ARG A 51 -6.11 -2.91 6.32
C ARG A 51 -7.31 -3.29 7.18
N THR A 52 -7.02 -3.72 8.40
CA THR A 52 -8.03 -3.88 9.44
C THR A 52 -8.27 -2.53 10.11
N VAL A 53 -9.50 -2.06 10.06
CA VAL A 53 -9.93 -0.83 10.73
C VAL A 53 -10.81 -1.20 11.91
N GLU A 54 -10.53 -0.59 13.05
CA GLU A 54 -11.35 -0.69 14.25
C GLU A 54 -12.24 0.55 14.35
N GLU A 55 -13.56 0.33 14.42
CA GLU A 55 -14.55 1.39 14.54
C GLU A 55 -15.32 1.22 15.85
N THR A 56 -15.38 2.28 16.65
CA THR A 56 -16.21 2.33 17.85
C THR A 56 -17.62 2.70 17.46
N VAL A 57 -18.55 1.75 17.58
CA VAL A 57 -19.96 1.95 17.22
C VAL A 57 -20.83 1.91 18.48
N MET A 58 -21.77 2.84 18.57
CA MET A 58 -22.79 2.83 19.62
C MET A 58 -23.80 1.71 19.33
N VAL A 59 -23.94 0.77 20.25
CA VAL A 59 -24.84 -0.39 20.10
C VAL A 59 -26.17 -0.19 20.80
N SER A 60 -26.20 0.63 21.85
CA SER A 60 -27.41 1.00 22.55
C SER A 60 -27.33 2.44 23.05
N PRO A 61 -28.30 3.30 22.74
CA PRO A 61 -28.32 4.67 23.23
C PRO A 61 -28.60 4.70 24.73
N GLY A 62 -28.04 5.71 25.42
CA GLY A 62 -28.38 5.97 26.81
C GLY A 62 -29.84 6.44 26.94
N ALA A 63 -30.49 6.08 28.04
CA ALA A 63 -31.87 6.43 28.31
C ALA A 63 -32.06 6.94 29.74
N VAL A 64 -33.03 7.82 29.93
CA VAL A 64 -33.48 8.27 31.26
C VAL A 64 -34.97 7.97 31.37
N ILE A 65 -35.33 7.11 32.33
CA ILE A 65 -36.72 6.74 32.60
C ILE A 65 -37.14 7.42 33.92
N ALA A 66 -38.20 8.22 33.84
CA ALA A 66 -38.78 8.88 35.00
C ALA A 66 -39.95 8.05 35.54
N HIS A 67 -39.80 7.53 36.76
CA HIS A 67 -40.88 6.84 37.47
C HIS A 67 -41.57 7.84 38.39
N ARG A 68 -42.84 8.14 38.10
CA ARG A 68 -43.67 9.06 38.89
C ARG A 68 -44.60 8.27 39.80
N THR A 69 -44.57 8.58 41.09
CA THR A 69 -45.53 8.03 42.06
C THR A 69 -46.57 9.10 42.38
N PRO A 70 -47.87 8.85 42.12
CA PRO A 70 -48.92 9.83 42.40
C PRO A 70 -49.14 9.99 43.91
N ALA A 71 -49.58 11.18 44.31
CA ALA A 71 -49.96 11.45 45.69
C ALA A 71 -51.17 10.61 46.11
N GLN A 72 -51.15 10.10 47.34
CA GLN A 72 -52.25 9.33 47.92
C GLN A 72 -52.92 10.13 49.03
N TYR A 73 -54.24 10.26 48.94
CA TYR A 73 -55.08 10.97 49.91
C TYR A 73 -56.01 9.98 50.61
N ARG A 74 -56.18 10.16 51.93
CA ARG A 74 -57.15 9.41 52.73
C ARG A 74 -58.02 10.39 53.52
N THR A 75 -59.32 10.21 53.46
CA THR A 75 -60.28 10.94 54.30
C THR A 75 -60.43 10.20 55.62
N VAL A 76 -60.19 10.89 56.73
CA VAL A 76 -60.49 10.40 58.09
C VAL A 76 -61.85 10.90 58.54
N MET A 77 -62.45 10.28 59.58
CA MET A 77 -63.84 10.53 60.02
C MET A 77 -64.12 11.96 60.54
N VAL A 78 -63.11 12.83 60.55
CA VAL A 78 -63.24 14.29 60.66
C VAL A 78 -62.83 14.84 59.28
N PRO A 79 -63.62 15.69 58.60
CA PRO A 79 -63.42 16.07 57.19
C PRO A 79 -62.15 16.92 56.97
N GLN A 80 -60.99 16.30 57.11
CA GLN A 80 -59.67 16.84 56.88
C GLN A 80 -58.95 15.87 55.96
N THR A 81 -58.59 16.33 54.75
CA THR A 81 -57.74 15.61 53.83
C THR A 81 -56.32 15.65 54.38
N VAL A 82 -55.81 14.50 54.82
CA VAL A 82 -54.43 14.38 55.30
C VAL A 82 -53.59 13.78 54.17
N MET A 83 -52.50 14.46 53.82
CA MET A 83 -51.50 13.95 52.87
C MET A 83 -50.80 12.74 53.50
N VAL A 84 -50.97 11.56 52.89
CA VAL A 84 -50.43 10.30 53.44
C VAL A 84 -49.01 10.04 52.93
N ALA A 85 -48.72 10.48 51.71
CA ALA A 85 -47.39 10.47 51.13
C ALA A 85 -47.24 11.62 50.12
N PRO A 86 -46.09 12.33 50.13
CA PRO A 86 -45.82 13.36 49.12
C PRO A 86 -45.60 12.74 47.74
N GLU A 87 -45.79 13.54 46.70
CA GLU A 87 -45.41 13.15 45.34
C GLU A 87 -43.89 12.97 45.21
N GLY A 88 -43.49 12.00 44.41
CA GLY A 88 -42.08 11.65 44.24
C GLY A 88 -41.77 11.31 42.79
N VAL A 89 -40.56 11.68 42.37
CA VAL A 89 -40.00 11.31 41.07
C VAL A 89 -38.66 10.63 41.30
N GLN A 90 -38.51 9.43 40.74
CA GLN A 90 -37.25 8.71 40.70
C GLN A 90 -36.75 8.64 39.26
N TYR A 91 -35.47 8.93 39.06
CA TYR A 91 -34.81 8.89 37.76
C TYR A 91 -33.90 7.68 37.69
N GLU A 92 -34.14 6.81 36.71
CA GLU A 92 -33.24 5.71 36.38
C GLU A 92 -32.45 6.10 35.12
N ARG A 93 -31.12 6.12 35.23
CA ARG A 93 -30.21 6.49 34.14
C ARG A 93 -29.50 5.24 33.62
N THR A 94 -29.78 4.89 32.37
CA THR A 94 -29.06 3.83 31.67
C THR A 94 -27.93 4.45 30.82
N PRO A 95 -26.66 4.08 31.02
CA PRO A 95 -25.55 4.61 30.23
C PRO A 95 -25.56 4.05 28.80
N PRO A 96 -25.03 4.79 27.81
CA PRO A 96 -24.85 4.27 26.45
C PRO A 96 -23.84 3.13 26.44
N GLN A 97 -24.05 2.15 25.57
CA GLN A 97 -23.16 1.02 25.38
C GLN A 97 -22.44 1.15 24.03
N TYR A 98 -21.13 0.91 24.04
CA TYR A 98 -20.27 0.95 22.86
C TYR A 98 -19.60 -0.41 22.64
N ALA A 99 -19.38 -0.75 21.38
CA ALA A 99 -18.63 -1.94 21.00
C ALA A 99 -17.64 -1.62 19.86
N THR A 100 -16.54 -2.36 19.83
CA THR A 100 -15.57 -2.30 18.73
C THR A 100 -16.00 -3.25 17.63
N ARG A 101 -16.07 -2.73 16.40
CA ARG A 101 -16.30 -3.53 15.21
C ARG A 101 -15.05 -3.54 14.36
N GLN A 102 -14.60 -4.73 13.97
CA GLN A 102 -13.51 -4.88 13.03
C GLN A 102 -14.05 -5.02 11.61
N ARG A 103 -13.47 -4.28 10.67
CA ARG A 103 -13.77 -4.40 9.24
C ARG A 103 -12.48 -4.41 8.44
N VAL A 104 -12.41 -5.31 7.46
CA VAL A 104 -11.34 -5.33 6.46
C VAL A 104 -11.74 -4.42 5.31
N GLU A 105 -10.90 -3.44 5.02
CA GLU A 105 -11.09 -2.51 3.91
C GLU A 105 -9.88 -2.54 2.97
N MET A 106 -10.15 -2.44 1.66
CA MET A 106 -9.11 -2.33 0.64
C MET A 106 -8.60 -0.89 0.60
N VAL A 107 -7.31 -0.71 0.88
CA VAL A 107 -6.68 0.62 0.90
C VAL A 107 -6.02 0.98 -0.42
N ALA A 108 -5.67 -0.02 -1.23
CA ALA A 108 -5.16 0.17 -2.58
C ALA A 108 -5.59 -0.98 -3.49
N PRO A 109 -6.15 -0.69 -4.68
CA PRO A 109 -6.51 -1.73 -5.63
C PRO A 109 -5.27 -2.36 -6.26
N ALA A 110 -5.43 -3.56 -6.79
CA ALA A 110 -4.40 -4.21 -7.59
C ALA A 110 -4.11 -3.35 -8.83
N ARG A 111 -2.83 -3.23 -9.20
CA ARG A 111 -2.43 -2.54 -10.41
C ARG A 111 -1.33 -3.29 -11.14
N GLU A 112 -1.39 -3.21 -12.46
CA GLU A 112 -0.36 -3.69 -13.35
C GLU A 112 0.34 -2.49 -14.00
N TYR A 113 1.66 -2.58 -14.13
CA TYR A 113 2.43 -1.59 -14.84
C TYR A 113 3.61 -2.25 -15.55
N TYR A 114 4.10 -1.56 -16.58
CA TYR A 114 5.20 -2.01 -17.41
C TYR A 114 6.48 -1.34 -16.94
N VAL A 115 7.52 -2.14 -16.68
CA VAL A 115 8.84 -1.64 -16.27
C VAL A 115 9.82 -1.93 -17.39
N ALA A 116 10.63 -0.94 -17.74
CA ALA A 116 11.71 -1.11 -18.70
C ALA A 116 12.70 -2.15 -18.17
N THR A 117 12.97 -3.18 -18.97
CA THR A 117 13.91 -4.25 -18.65
C THR A 117 15.06 -4.20 -19.65
N PRO A 118 16.32 -4.43 -19.25
CA PRO A 118 17.42 -4.44 -20.19
C PRO A 118 17.19 -5.50 -21.28
N PRO A 119 17.27 -5.12 -22.58
CA PRO A 119 17.14 -6.07 -23.67
C PRO A 119 18.37 -6.98 -23.79
N ARG A 120 18.18 -8.21 -24.28
CA ARG A 120 19.24 -9.08 -24.81
C ARG A 120 19.16 -9.08 -26.34
N CYS A 121 20.19 -9.57 -27.01
CA CYS A 121 20.14 -9.68 -28.47
C CYS A 121 18.94 -10.51 -28.90
N PHE A 122 18.03 -9.87 -29.65
CA PHE A 122 16.80 -10.44 -30.20
C PHE A 122 15.74 -10.92 -29.20
N SER A 123 15.87 -10.64 -27.89
CA SER A 123 14.89 -11.08 -26.89
C SER A 123 14.72 -10.13 -25.71
N CYS A 124 13.53 -10.14 -25.13
CA CYS A 124 13.17 -9.44 -23.91
C CYS A 124 13.02 -10.45 -22.77
N GLY A 125 13.95 -10.48 -21.81
CA GLY A 125 13.88 -11.38 -20.66
C GLY A 125 15.25 -11.93 -20.23
N TYR A 126 15.23 -12.81 -19.22
CA TYR A 126 16.36 -13.68 -18.90
C TYR A 126 16.52 -14.76 -19.97
#